data_AF-A0A8S3YI48-F1
#
_entry.id   AF-A0A8S3YI48-F1
#
_cell.length_a   1.000
_cell.length_b   1.000
_cell.length_c   1.000
_cell.angle_alpha   90.00
_cell.angle_beta   90.00
_cell.angle_gamma   90.00
#
_symmetry.space_group_name_H-M   'P 1'
#
loop_
_entity.id
_entity.type
_entity.pdbx_description
1 polymer ?
#
loop_
_entity_poly.entity_id
_entity_poly.type
_entity_poly.pdbx_seq_one_letter_code
_entity_poly.pdbx_strand_id
1 'polypeptide(L)'
;MHHTIDTEDEVVVTSPPKTCSPKSPRKAHSTNIGLAEIQENLGQAVNNLVKHFYKPEKERGNITYLLCGDKGLVHCMEQVFQFGFRSSRLFRNKIFIWDYMERLKAFFENALMGNTPCQLSEVCKAGYWLFCDLVGKINTASDSVGKDGKFQVFICVGIKKRCLHRWLPLMANTTVTAQMYEENSFLRIPSHTNFVMHILDSLTEFDIPLEASLLRGIDIDI
;
A
#
# COMPACT_ATOMS: atom_id res chain seq x y z
N MET A 1 -63.76 31.81 41.27
CA MET A 1 -63.47 30.37 41.44
C MET A 1 -63.07 29.86 40.07
N HIS A 2 -61.78 29.83 39.74
CA HIS A 2 -60.82 28.76 40.02
C HIS A 2 -61.18 27.40 39.41
N HIS A 3 -60.25 26.94 38.55
CA HIS A 3 -59.96 25.56 38.13
C HIS A 3 -60.92 24.95 37.07
N THR A 4 -60.50 24.22 36.02
CA THR A 4 -59.25 23.46 35.76
C THR A 4 -59.26 22.93 34.31
N ILE A 5 -58.06 22.91 33.68
CA ILE A 5 -57.44 21.84 32.85
C ILE A 5 -58.22 21.35 31.62
N ASP A 6 -57.82 21.76 30.40
CA ASP A 6 -56.89 21.10 29.46
C ASP A 6 -57.45 19.80 28.86
N THR A 7 -57.79 19.85 27.57
CA THR A 7 -57.99 18.67 26.71
C THR A 7 -57.24 18.91 25.42
N GLU A 8 -56.35 17.98 25.15
CA GLU A 8 -55.27 18.03 24.17
C GLU A 8 -55.81 17.98 22.73
N ASP A 9 -55.57 19.03 21.95
CA ASP A 9 -55.60 18.94 20.48
C ASP A 9 -54.26 18.34 20.02
N GLU A 10 -54.33 17.09 19.59
CA GLU A 10 -53.24 16.31 19.02
C GLU A 10 -52.80 16.92 17.68
N VAL A 11 -51.87 17.88 17.73
CA VAL A 11 -51.20 18.40 16.53
C VAL A 11 -50.23 17.32 16.04
N VAL A 12 -50.65 16.61 15.00
CA VAL A 12 -49.79 15.70 14.23
C VAL A 12 -48.64 16.51 13.62
N VAL A 13 -47.49 16.52 14.30
CA VAL A 13 -46.23 17.05 13.75
C VAL A 13 -45.70 16.03 12.75
N THR A 14 -46.03 16.22 11.48
CA THR A 14 -45.35 15.54 10.38
C THR A 14 -43.89 15.98 10.37
N SER A 15 -43.01 15.09 10.78
CA SER A 15 -41.57 15.31 10.73
C SER A 15 -41.13 15.43 9.26
N PRO A 16 -40.26 16.40 8.91
CA PRO A 16 -39.84 16.58 7.53
C PRO A 16 -39.08 15.34 7.04
N PRO A 17 -39.17 15.00 5.74
CA PRO A 17 -38.55 13.80 5.21
C PRO A 17 -37.03 13.88 5.44
N LYS A 18 -36.48 12.83 6.05
CA LYS A 18 -35.04 12.67 6.28
C LYS A 18 -34.33 12.84 4.94
N THR A 19 -33.66 13.97 4.76
CA THR A 19 -32.74 14.18 3.65
C THR A 19 -31.64 13.14 3.79
N CYS A 20 -31.60 12.20 2.84
CA CYS A 20 -30.57 11.18 2.77
C CYS A 20 -29.26 11.92 2.50
N SER A 21 -28.38 12.02 3.50
CA SER A 21 -27.04 12.57 3.32
C SER A 21 -26.38 11.90 2.11
N PRO A 22 -25.61 12.63 1.28
CA PRO A 22 -24.99 12.05 0.10
C PRO A 22 -24.15 10.86 0.55
N LYS A 23 -24.57 9.65 0.15
CA LYS A 23 -23.75 8.47 0.35
C LYS A 23 -22.50 8.71 -0.49
N SER A 24 -21.39 9.01 0.18
CA SER A 24 -20.06 9.00 -0.44
C SER A 24 -19.96 7.73 -1.30
N PRO A 25 -19.58 7.83 -2.58
CA PRO A 25 -19.54 6.66 -3.45
C PRO A 25 -18.61 5.64 -2.80
N ARG A 26 -19.20 4.52 -2.37
CA ARG A 26 -18.44 3.34 -1.94
C ARG A 26 -17.50 3.02 -3.10
N LYS A 27 -16.18 3.11 -2.87
CA LYS A 27 -15.17 2.63 -3.82
C LYS A 27 -15.58 1.23 -4.25
N ALA A 28 -16.04 1.11 -5.49
CA ALA A 28 -16.31 -0.17 -6.12
C ALA A 28 -14.96 -0.85 -6.35
N HIS A 29 -14.47 -1.56 -5.35
CA HIS A 29 -13.39 -2.53 -5.54
C HIS A 29 -13.92 -3.68 -6.38
N SER A 30 -13.73 -3.60 -7.70
CA SER A 30 -13.42 -4.72 -8.61
C SER A 30 -13.78 -4.37 -10.05
N THR A 31 -13.11 -3.39 -10.64
CA THR A 31 -12.77 -3.53 -12.07
C THR A 31 -11.49 -4.34 -12.08
N ASN A 32 -11.52 -5.55 -12.64
CA ASN A 32 -10.30 -6.32 -12.87
C ASN A 32 -9.51 -5.59 -13.95
N ILE A 33 -8.71 -4.61 -13.54
CA ILE A 33 -7.77 -3.88 -14.39
C ILE A 33 -6.81 -4.92 -14.96
N GLY A 34 -6.64 -4.91 -16.29
CA GLY A 34 -5.80 -5.88 -16.98
C GLY A 34 -4.32 -5.63 -16.71
N LEU A 35 -3.50 -6.66 -16.93
CA LEU A 35 -2.03 -6.58 -16.80
C LEU A 35 -1.44 -5.35 -17.51
N ALA A 36 -1.81 -5.14 -18.78
CA ALA A 36 -1.29 -4.05 -19.61
C ALA A 36 -1.64 -2.67 -19.04
N GLU A 37 -2.86 -2.51 -18.53
CA GLU A 37 -3.32 -1.25 -17.94
C GLU A 37 -2.59 -0.97 -16.60
N ILE A 38 -2.31 -2.00 -15.79
CA ILE A 38 -1.49 -1.83 -14.58
C ILE A 38 -0.06 -1.41 -14.94
N GLN A 39 0.53 -2.04 -15.97
CA GLN A 39 1.87 -1.69 -16.43
C GLN A 39 1.93 -0.24 -16.96
N GLU A 40 0.94 0.17 -17.75
CA GLU A 40 0.83 1.53 -18.26
C GLU A 40 0.65 2.55 -17.13
N ASN A 41 -0.27 2.30 -16.20
CA ASN A 41 -0.50 3.17 -15.04
C ASN A 41 0.76 3.34 -14.19
N LEU A 42 1.46 2.23 -13.89
CA LEU A 42 2.71 2.28 -13.14
C LEU A 42 3.79 3.06 -13.90
N GLY A 43 3.95 2.80 -15.20
CA GLY A 43 4.91 3.51 -16.04
C GLY A 43 4.63 5.01 -16.08
N GLN A 44 3.35 5.41 -16.17
CA GLN A 44 2.96 6.81 -16.15
C GLN A 44 3.21 7.47 -14.79
N ALA A 45 2.93 6.78 -13.68
CA ALA A 45 3.19 7.28 -12.34
C ALA A 45 4.68 7.54 -12.11
N VAL A 46 5.55 6.59 -12.52
CA VAL A 46 7.00 6.77 -12.44
C VAL A 46 7.50 7.87 -13.38
N ASN A 47 7.03 7.91 -14.62
CA ASN A 47 7.38 8.98 -15.56
C ASN A 47 7.02 10.38 -15.02
N ASN A 48 5.89 10.51 -14.31
CA ASN A 48 5.50 11.76 -13.68
C ASN A 48 6.46 12.16 -12.55
N LEU A 49 6.93 11.20 -11.75
CA LEU A 49 7.96 11.44 -10.73
C LEU A 49 9.29 11.85 -11.37
N VAL A 50 9.74 11.13 -12.39
CA VAL A 50 10.97 11.45 -13.14
C VAL A 50 10.89 12.88 -13.71
N LYS A 51 9.79 13.23 -14.39
CA LYS A 51 9.54 14.58 -14.93
C LYS A 51 9.53 15.65 -13.84
N HIS A 52 9.04 15.34 -12.65
CA HIS A 52 9.06 16.27 -11.53
C HIS A 52 10.49 16.64 -11.13
N PHE A 53 11.42 15.68 -11.09
CA PHE A 53 12.81 15.94 -10.71
C PHE A 53 13.62 16.66 -11.81
N TYR A 54 13.27 16.48 -13.08
CA TYR A 54 13.88 17.26 -14.16
C TYR A 54 13.42 18.72 -14.24
N LYS A 55 12.31 19.08 -13.58
CA LYS A 55 11.86 20.47 -13.51
C LYS A 55 12.67 21.28 -12.50
N PRO A 56 12.92 22.59 -12.77
CA PRO A 56 13.46 23.51 -11.77
C PRO A 56 12.60 23.49 -10.49
N GLU A 57 13.24 23.60 -9.33
CA GLU A 57 12.56 23.47 -8.02
C GLU A 57 11.34 24.39 -7.87
N LYS A 58 11.43 25.62 -8.40
CA LYS A 58 10.34 26.62 -8.37
C LYS A 58 9.11 26.23 -9.20
N GLU A 59 9.24 25.27 -10.11
CA GLU A 59 8.18 24.78 -11.00
C GLU A 59 7.67 23.39 -10.61
N ARG A 60 8.25 22.81 -9.55
CA ARG A 60 7.87 21.49 -9.08
C ARG A 60 6.49 21.54 -8.45
N GLY A 61 5.64 20.59 -8.87
CA GLY A 61 4.33 20.37 -8.24
C GLY A 61 4.44 19.71 -6.87
N ASN A 62 3.32 19.26 -6.31
CA ASN A 62 3.32 18.56 -5.03
C ASN A 62 3.78 17.10 -5.19
N ILE A 63 4.93 16.72 -4.61
CA ILE A 63 5.46 15.34 -4.67
C ILE A 63 4.59 14.33 -3.91
N THR A 64 3.97 14.75 -2.80
CA THR A 64 3.04 13.93 -2.02
C THR A 64 1.83 13.52 -2.86
N TYR A 65 1.36 14.40 -3.77
CA TYR A 65 0.32 14.06 -4.74
C TYR A 65 0.80 13.02 -5.77
N LEU A 66 2.05 13.12 -6.25
CA LEU A 66 2.60 12.13 -7.20
C LEU A 66 2.81 10.75 -6.56
N LEU A 67 3.12 10.71 -5.25
CA LEU A 67 3.26 9.47 -4.50
C LEU A 67 1.92 8.87 -4.10
N CYS A 68 1.05 9.67 -3.46
CA CYS A 68 -0.13 9.18 -2.73
C CYS A 68 -1.47 9.68 -3.28
N GLY A 69 -1.47 10.53 -4.31
CA GLY A 69 -2.68 11.04 -4.96
C GLY A 69 -3.37 10.00 -5.84
N ASP A 70 -4.43 10.43 -6.52
CA ASP A 70 -5.11 9.58 -7.49
C ASP A 70 -4.16 9.24 -8.65
N LYS A 71 -4.10 7.95 -9.01
CA LYS A 71 -3.10 7.38 -9.94
C LYS A 71 -1.64 7.69 -9.56
N GLY A 72 -1.37 8.00 -8.29
CA GLY A 72 -0.02 8.13 -7.75
C GLY A 72 0.68 6.77 -7.64
N LEU A 73 2.00 6.81 -7.38
CA LEU A 73 2.81 5.60 -7.31
C LEU A 73 2.27 4.55 -6.33
N VAL A 74 1.83 4.96 -5.13
CA VAL A 74 1.27 4.04 -4.13
C VAL A 74 0.04 3.31 -4.67
N HIS A 75 -0.84 4.02 -5.38
CA HIS A 75 -2.03 3.42 -5.98
C HIS A 75 -1.65 2.41 -7.07
N CYS A 76 -0.70 2.73 -7.94
CA CYS A 76 -0.24 1.81 -8.97
C CYS A 76 0.46 0.58 -8.37
N MET A 77 1.25 0.76 -7.31
CA MET A 77 1.85 -0.36 -6.58
C MET A 77 0.80 -1.22 -5.88
N GLU A 78 -0.27 -0.63 -5.35
CA GLU A 78 -1.40 -1.38 -4.81
C GLU A 78 -2.02 -2.29 -5.89
N GLN A 79 -2.25 -1.77 -7.11
CA GLN A 79 -2.76 -2.57 -8.23
C GLN A 79 -1.83 -3.75 -8.57
N VAL A 80 -0.51 -3.53 -8.61
CA VAL A 80 0.50 -4.58 -8.82
C VAL A 80 0.38 -5.67 -7.76
N PHE A 81 0.29 -5.30 -6.48
CA PHE A 81 0.20 -6.25 -5.37
C PHE A 81 -1.19 -6.87 -5.20
N GLN A 82 -2.25 -6.29 -5.77
CA GLN A 82 -3.58 -6.90 -5.79
C GLN A 82 -3.78 -7.87 -6.97
N PHE A 83 -3.04 -7.70 -8.06
CA PHE A 83 -3.19 -8.52 -9.26
C PHE A 83 -2.80 -9.98 -9.00
N GLY A 84 -3.78 -10.87 -9.09
CA GLY A 84 -3.63 -12.29 -8.76
C GLY A 84 -3.48 -12.57 -7.26
N PHE A 85 -3.86 -11.64 -6.38
CA PHE A 85 -3.82 -11.89 -4.94
C PHE A 85 -4.95 -12.86 -4.53
N ARG A 86 -4.58 -13.98 -3.90
CA ARG A 86 -5.51 -14.98 -3.40
C ARG A 86 -6.18 -14.45 -2.13
N SER A 87 -7.27 -13.71 -2.30
CA SER A 87 -8.17 -13.50 -1.17
C SER A 87 -8.75 -14.87 -0.78
N SER A 88 -8.48 -15.36 0.42
CA SER A 88 -9.04 -16.64 0.88
C SER A 88 -10.55 -16.50 1.00
N ARG A 89 -11.29 -16.86 -0.05
CA ARG A 89 -12.76 -16.74 -0.12
C ARG A 89 -13.51 -17.82 0.69
N LEU A 90 -12.79 -18.71 1.37
CA LEU A 90 -13.37 -19.85 2.08
C LEU A 90 -13.45 -19.59 3.60
N PHE A 91 -14.24 -18.59 4.01
CA PHE A 91 -14.63 -18.30 5.40
C PHE A 91 -13.74 -17.33 6.21
N ARG A 92 -14.32 -16.13 6.38
CA ARG A 92 -14.26 -15.18 7.52
C ARG A 92 -13.27 -14.01 7.59
N ASN A 93 -12.14 -13.95 6.89
CA ASN A 93 -11.29 -12.74 6.96
C ASN A 93 -10.82 -12.25 5.58
N LYS A 94 -11.03 -10.96 5.29
CA LYS A 94 -10.42 -10.29 4.14
C LYS A 94 -8.92 -10.22 4.38
N ILE A 95 -8.14 -10.92 3.55
CA ILE A 95 -6.69 -10.79 3.54
C ILE A 95 -6.33 -9.50 2.78
N PHE A 96 -5.46 -8.69 3.37
CA PHE A 96 -4.91 -7.47 2.78
C PHE A 96 -3.46 -7.69 2.36
N ILE A 97 -2.94 -6.79 1.52
CA ILE A 97 -1.52 -6.81 1.15
C ILE A 97 -0.61 -6.75 2.40
N TRP A 98 -1.03 -6.03 3.45
CA TRP A 98 -0.27 -5.97 4.68
C TRP A 98 -0.14 -7.32 5.40
N ASP A 99 -1.16 -8.18 5.33
CA ASP A 99 -1.06 -9.55 5.88
C ASP A 99 0.02 -10.38 5.16
N TYR A 100 0.21 -10.12 3.87
CA TYR A 100 1.30 -10.71 3.10
C TYR A 100 2.66 -10.17 3.53
N MET A 101 2.79 -8.86 3.80
CA MET A 101 4.02 -8.26 4.32
C MET A 101 4.42 -8.83 5.69
N GLU A 102 3.45 -9.04 6.57
CA GLU A 102 3.68 -9.63 7.90
C GLU A 102 4.13 -11.10 7.81
N ARG A 103 3.53 -11.88 6.90
CA ARG A 103 3.95 -13.26 6.63
C ARG A 103 5.34 -13.34 6.00
N LEU A 104 5.67 -12.42 5.09
CA LEU A 104 7.01 -12.30 4.52
C LEU A 104 8.05 -11.95 5.59
N LYS A 105 7.73 -11.01 6.49
CA LYS A 105 8.61 -10.65 7.60
C LYS A 105 8.94 -11.90 8.43
N ALA A 106 7.93 -12.67 8.85
CA ALA A 106 8.14 -13.90 9.61
C ALA A 106 9.00 -14.92 8.84
N PHE A 107 8.79 -15.05 7.52
CA PHE A 107 9.60 -15.92 6.67
C PHE A 107 11.07 -15.46 6.61
N PHE A 108 11.32 -14.16 6.41
CA PHE A 108 12.67 -13.60 6.36
C PHE A 108 13.38 -13.67 7.72
N GLU A 109 12.70 -13.42 8.84
CA GLU A 109 13.26 -13.56 10.18
C GLU A 109 13.71 -15.01 10.44
N ASN A 110 12.88 -15.98 10.07
CA ASN A 110 13.25 -17.40 10.18
C ASN A 110 14.48 -17.75 9.32
N ALA A 111 14.56 -17.19 8.10
CA ALA A 111 15.72 -17.38 7.23
C ALA A 111 17.00 -16.73 7.80
N LEU A 112 16.89 -15.54 8.40
CA LEU A 112 18.01 -14.86 9.06
C LEU A 112 18.52 -15.61 10.30
N MET A 113 17.66 -16.35 11.00
CA MET A 113 18.04 -17.23 12.12
C MET A 113 18.74 -18.53 11.66
N GLY A 114 18.91 -18.76 10.36
CA GLY A 114 19.56 -19.96 9.82
C GLY A 114 18.63 -21.18 9.74
N ASN A 115 17.32 -21.01 9.90
CA ASN A 115 16.35 -22.11 9.84
C ASN A 115 15.97 -22.50 8.39
N THR A 116 16.69 -21.99 7.39
CA THR A 116 16.49 -22.35 5.98
C THR A 116 17.53 -23.34 5.49
N PRO A 117 17.15 -24.35 4.69
CA PRO A 117 18.08 -25.36 4.18
C PRO A 117 19.12 -24.83 3.18
N CYS A 118 18.94 -23.62 2.65
CA CYS A 118 19.85 -22.98 1.70
C CYS A 118 20.64 -21.85 2.37
N GLN A 119 21.94 -21.73 2.07
CA GLN A 119 22.75 -20.61 2.53
C GLN A 119 22.38 -19.33 1.78
N LEU A 120 21.96 -18.30 2.52
CA LEU A 120 21.73 -16.97 1.96
C LEU A 120 23.05 -16.22 1.72
N SER A 121 23.15 -15.54 0.59
CA SER A 121 24.21 -14.56 0.35
C SER A 121 24.08 -13.37 1.32
N GLU A 122 25.20 -12.69 1.61
CA GLU A 122 25.20 -11.51 2.48
C GLU A 122 24.30 -10.38 1.96
N VAL A 123 24.20 -10.23 0.63
CA VAL A 123 23.30 -9.25 0.01
C VAL A 123 21.83 -9.59 0.29
N CYS A 124 21.46 -10.88 0.20
CA CYS A 124 20.11 -11.32 0.54
C CYS A 124 19.81 -11.14 2.02
N LYS A 125 20.76 -11.46 2.92
CA LYS A 125 20.61 -11.23 4.37
C LYS A 125 20.39 -9.75 4.68
N ALA A 126 21.20 -8.86 4.11
CA ALA A 126 21.03 -7.42 4.29
C ALA A 126 19.66 -6.94 3.79
N GLY A 127 19.21 -7.44 2.63
CA GLY A 127 17.88 -7.14 2.09
C GLY A 127 16.74 -7.62 2.99
N TYR A 128 16.85 -8.84 3.53
CA TYR A 128 15.88 -9.42 4.47
C TYR A 128 15.83 -8.63 5.77
N TRP A 129 17.00 -8.28 6.32
CA TRP A 129 17.08 -7.50 7.56
C TRP A 129 16.43 -6.12 7.41
N LEU A 130 16.75 -5.39 6.33
CA LEU A 130 16.18 -4.06 6.08
C LEU A 130 14.66 -4.12 5.90
N PHE A 131 14.15 -5.18 5.25
CA PHE A 131 12.72 -5.42 5.11
C PHE A 131 12.07 -5.64 6.48
N CYS A 132 12.64 -6.53 7.30
CA CYS A 132 12.11 -6.88 8.61
C CYS A 132 12.11 -5.70 9.57
N ASP A 133 13.20 -4.92 9.58
CA ASP A 133 13.33 -3.68 10.36
C ASP A 133 12.24 -2.68 9.98
N LEU A 134 12.05 -2.42 8.68
CA LEU A 134 11.03 -1.48 8.22
C LEU A 134 9.61 -1.95 8.58
N VAL A 135 9.26 -3.21 8.28
CA VAL A 135 7.93 -3.73 8.59
C VAL A 135 7.68 -3.74 10.11
N GLY A 136 8.71 -4.04 10.92
CA GLY A 136 8.66 -3.95 12.38
C GLY A 136 8.38 -2.52 12.85
N LYS A 137 9.16 -1.53 12.38
CA LYS A 137 8.97 -0.11 12.70
C LYS A 137 7.58 0.39 12.30
N ILE A 138 7.12 0.04 11.10
CA ILE A 138 5.77 0.38 10.66
C ILE A 138 4.76 -0.22 11.63
N ASN A 139 4.84 -1.52 11.93
CA ASN A 139 3.89 -2.17 12.83
C ASN A 139 3.82 -1.53 14.21
N THR A 140 4.94 -1.14 14.80
CA THR A 140 5.00 -0.47 16.11
C THR A 140 4.44 0.94 16.10
N ALA A 141 4.69 1.72 15.04
CA ALA A 141 4.24 3.11 14.98
C ALA A 141 2.77 3.28 14.56
N SER A 142 2.13 2.19 14.11
CA SER A 142 0.88 2.22 13.34
C SER A 142 -0.33 1.63 14.05
N ASP A 143 -0.36 1.62 15.39
CA ASP A 143 -1.52 1.09 16.15
C ASP A 143 -2.84 1.79 15.80
N SER A 144 -2.78 3.04 15.30
CA SER A 144 -3.93 3.81 14.81
C SER A 144 -4.12 3.79 13.29
N VAL A 145 -3.21 3.16 12.52
CA VAL A 145 -3.20 3.20 11.04
C VAL A 145 -3.64 1.85 10.49
N GLY A 146 -4.70 1.87 9.67
CA GLY A 146 -5.19 0.67 8.99
C GLY A 146 -4.16 0.06 8.02
N LYS A 147 -4.37 -1.21 7.65
CA LYS A 147 -3.47 -2.00 6.79
C LYS A 147 -3.10 -1.33 5.46
N ASP A 148 -4.05 -0.64 4.82
CA ASP A 148 -3.79 0.09 3.57
C ASP A 148 -2.85 1.29 3.81
N GLY A 149 -3.00 1.98 4.95
CA GLY A 149 -2.09 3.05 5.36
C GLY A 149 -0.68 2.54 5.68
N LYS A 150 -0.57 1.36 6.30
CA LYS A 150 0.73 0.71 6.53
C LYS A 150 1.42 0.36 5.21
N PHE A 151 0.67 -0.15 4.23
CA PHE A 151 1.19 -0.42 2.89
C PHE A 151 1.64 0.86 2.17
N GLN A 152 0.85 1.94 2.24
CA GLN A 152 1.23 3.25 1.69
C GLN A 152 2.58 3.72 2.26
N VAL A 153 2.73 3.67 3.58
CA VAL A 153 3.98 4.02 4.25
C VAL A 153 5.12 3.16 3.74
N PHE A 154 4.96 1.84 3.68
CA PHE A 154 6.00 0.93 3.20
C PHE A 154 6.49 1.30 1.79
N ILE A 155 5.58 1.61 0.86
CA ILE A 155 5.94 2.05 -0.49
C ILE A 155 6.70 3.37 -0.44
N CYS A 156 6.19 4.39 0.26
CA CYS A 156 6.84 5.69 0.39
C CYS A 156 8.26 5.56 0.94
N VAL A 157 8.43 4.85 2.06
CA VAL A 157 9.72 4.66 2.71
C VAL A 157 10.67 3.83 1.85
N GLY A 158 10.18 2.77 1.20
CA GLY A 158 10.99 1.94 0.32
C GLY A 158 11.55 2.71 -0.89
N ILE A 159 10.79 3.69 -1.40
CA ILE A 159 11.24 4.60 -2.46
C ILE A 159 12.26 5.60 -1.93
N LYS A 160 11.98 6.28 -0.80
CA LYS A 160 12.94 7.20 -0.16
C LYS A 160 14.27 6.52 0.15
N LYS A 161 14.23 5.29 0.66
CA LYS A 161 15.42 4.48 0.97
C LYS A 161 16.03 3.77 -0.24
N ARG A 162 15.47 3.95 -1.45
CA ARG A 162 15.95 3.34 -2.70
C ARG A 162 16.11 1.82 -2.62
N CYS A 163 15.27 1.15 -1.85
CA CYS A 163 15.36 -0.30 -1.61
C CYS A 163 14.15 -1.09 -2.12
N LEU A 164 13.05 -0.41 -2.49
CA LEU A 164 11.82 -1.08 -2.91
C LEU A 164 12.02 -2.01 -4.12
N HIS A 165 12.80 -1.57 -5.12
CA HIS A 165 13.12 -2.38 -6.31
C HIS A 165 13.85 -3.67 -5.94
N ARG A 166 14.76 -3.64 -4.95
CA ARG A 166 15.54 -4.81 -4.50
C ARG A 166 14.71 -5.82 -3.72
N TRP A 167 13.66 -5.36 -3.03
CA TRP A 167 12.78 -6.26 -2.30
C TRP A 167 11.88 -7.08 -3.20
N LEU A 168 11.48 -6.58 -4.37
CA LEU A 168 10.59 -7.31 -5.29
C LEU A 168 11.08 -8.73 -5.62
N PRO A 169 12.31 -8.96 -6.11
CA PRO A 169 12.80 -10.31 -6.36
C PRO A 169 12.94 -11.15 -5.08
N LEU A 170 13.32 -10.52 -3.96
CA LEU A 170 13.42 -11.21 -2.67
C LEU A 170 12.07 -11.73 -2.17
N MET A 171 11.01 -10.95 -2.37
CA MET A 171 9.63 -11.30 -2.02
C MET A 171 9.07 -12.35 -3.00
N ALA A 172 9.30 -12.18 -4.30
CA ALA A 172 8.82 -13.09 -5.34
C ALA A 172 9.32 -14.52 -5.14
N ASN A 173 10.58 -14.67 -4.70
CA ASN A 173 11.22 -15.96 -4.48
C ASN A 173 10.96 -16.55 -3.07
N THR A 174 9.69 -16.59 -2.64
CA THR A 174 9.30 -17.17 -1.35
C THR A 174 8.11 -18.13 -1.48
N THR A 175 8.02 -19.08 -0.55
CA THR A 175 6.85 -19.97 -0.42
C THR A 175 5.60 -19.19 -0.01
N VAL A 176 5.76 -18.10 0.75
CA VAL A 176 4.67 -17.19 1.13
C VAL A 176 3.99 -16.63 -0.13
N THR A 177 4.77 -16.13 -1.09
CA THR A 177 4.25 -15.62 -2.36
C THR A 177 3.54 -16.71 -3.16
N ALA A 178 4.12 -17.91 -3.24
CA ALA A 178 3.48 -19.05 -3.91
C ALA A 178 2.13 -19.46 -3.30
N GLN A 179 1.95 -19.26 -1.99
CA GLN A 179 0.70 -19.55 -1.29
C GLN A 179 -0.34 -18.45 -1.47
N MET A 180 0.08 -17.17 -1.46
CA MET A 180 -0.81 -16.01 -1.42
C MET A 180 -1.13 -15.40 -2.78
N TYR A 181 -0.45 -15.80 -3.85
CA TYR A 181 -0.65 -15.27 -5.19
C TYR A 181 -0.88 -16.38 -6.22
N GLU A 182 -1.72 -16.07 -7.20
CA GLU A 182 -1.93 -16.87 -8.40
C GLU A 182 -0.68 -16.85 -9.30
N GLU A 183 -0.50 -17.92 -10.08
CA GLU A 183 0.67 -18.11 -10.93
C GLU A 183 0.83 -17.03 -12.00
N ASN A 184 -0.27 -16.40 -12.41
CA ASN A 184 -0.27 -15.31 -13.37
C ASN A 184 -0.01 -13.92 -12.75
N SER A 185 0.17 -13.82 -11.43
CA SER A 185 0.40 -12.54 -10.74
C SER A 185 1.74 -11.87 -11.11
N PHE A 186 1.87 -10.58 -10.79
CA PHE A 186 3.14 -9.85 -11.00
C PHE A 186 4.30 -10.48 -10.23
N LEU A 187 4.06 -10.92 -8.99
CA LEU A 187 5.10 -11.45 -8.10
C LEU A 187 5.44 -12.93 -8.37
N ARG A 188 4.67 -13.61 -9.23
CA ARG A 188 4.92 -15.02 -9.60
C ARG A 188 5.53 -15.16 -10.99
N ILE A 189 5.31 -14.21 -11.89
CA ILE A 189 5.91 -14.19 -13.23
C ILE A 189 7.21 -13.35 -13.22
N PRO A 190 8.39 -13.94 -13.53
CA PRO A 190 9.66 -13.23 -13.49
C PRO A 190 9.72 -11.99 -14.41
N SER A 191 9.17 -12.05 -15.62
CA SER A 191 9.17 -10.90 -16.54
C SER A 191 8.35 -9.72 -15.99
N HIS A 192 7.22 -9.99 -15.33
CA HIS A 192 6.41 -8.96 -14.69
C HIS A 192 7.09 -8.37 -13.45
N THR A 193 7.69 -9.21 -12.61
CA THR A 193 8.49 -8.75 -11.47
C THR A 193 9.65 -7.86 -11.93
N ASN A 194 10.38 -8.29 -12.96
CA ASN A 194 11.51 -7.54 -13.52
C ASN A 194 11.07 -6.21 -14.11
N PHE A 195 9.92 -6.15 -14.79
CA PHE A 195 9.35 -4.89 -15.27
C PHE A 195 9.15 -3.88 -14.13
N VAL A 196 8.49 -4.30 -13.04
CA VAL A 196 8.25 -3.41 -11.87
C VAL A 196 9.59 -3.03 -11.23
N MET A 197 10.51 -3.98 -11.06
CA MET A 197 11.84 -3.72 -10.53
C MET A 197 12.58 -2.64 -11.35
N HIS A 198 12.66 -2.77 -12.67
CA HIS A 198 13.36 -1.83 -13.54
C HIS A 198 12.72 -0.43 -13.56
N ILE A 199 11.39 -0.38 -13.58
CA ILE A 199 10.68 0.91 -13.50
C ILE A 199 10.97 1.60 -12.16
N LEU A 200 10.95 0.88 -11.05
CA LEU A 200 11.28 1.46 -9.74
C LEU A 200 12.77 1.81 -9.61
N ASP A 201 13.66 1.06 -10.27
CA ASP A 201 15.10 1.32 -10.28
C ASP A 201 15.43 2.67 -10.92
N SER A 202 14.65 3.09 -11.93
CA SER A 202 14.78 4.44 -12.53
C SER A 202 14.56 5.59 -11.55
N LEU A 203 13.90 5.35 -10.40
CA LEU A 203 13.71 6.37 -9.37
C LEU A 203 14.90 6.49 -8.41
N THR A 204 15.85 5.56 -8.45
CA THR A 204 16.96 5.50 -7.47
C THR A 204 18.00 6.59 -7.66
N GLU A 205 18.01 7.26 -8.82
CA GLU A 205 18.88 8.42 -9.05
C GLU A 205 18.39 9.68 -8.31
N PHE A 206 17.11 9.74 -7.92
CA PHE A 206 16.51 10.91 -7.29
C PHE A 206 16.46 10.78 -5.76
N ASP A 207 16.63 11.90 -5.05
CA ASP A 207 16.34 11.98 -3.62
C ASP A 207 14.88 12.41 -3.43
N ILE A 208 14.06 11.48 -2.95
CA ILE A 208 12.60 11.65 -2.86
C ILE A 208 12.26 12.06 -1.41
N PRO A 209 11.97 13.36 -1.16
CA PRO A 209 11.57 13.80 0.17
C PRO A 209 10.21 13.21 0.54
N LEU A 210 10.04 12.88 1.82
CA LEU A 210 8.77 12.47 2.40
C LEU A 210 8.41 13.43 3.52
N GLU A 211 7.18 13.95 3.48
CA GLU A 211 6.63 14.77 4.55
C GLU A 211 6.33 13.90 5.80
N ALA A 212 6.48 14.48 6.99
CA ALA A 212 6.19 13.78 8.26
C ALA A 212 4.74 13.26 8.34
N SER A 213 3.80 13.93 7.67
CA SER A 213 2.40 13.52 7.53
C SER A 213 2.25 12.14 6.90
N LEU A 214 3.12 11.78 5.95
CA LEU A 214 3.16 10.47 5.30
C LEU A 214 3.75 9.39 6.19
N LEU A 215 4.68 9.78 7.07
CA LEU A 215 5.36 8.86 7.97
C LEU A 215 4.50 8.49 9.18
N ARG A 216 3.41 9.23 9.45
CA ARG A 216 2.42 8.95 10.51
C ARG A 216 3.06 8.61 11.87
N GLY A 217 4.14 9.30 12.22
CA GLY A 217 4.86 9.11 13.48
C GLY A 217 5.95 8.02 13.45
N ILE A 218 6.24 7.42 12.30
CA ILE A 218 7.43 6.58 12.14
C ILE A 218 8.64 7.50 12.09
N ASP A 219 9.46 7.41 13.11
CA ASP A 219 10.78 8.00 13.05
C ASP A 219 11.63 7.18 12.09
N ILE A 220 11.96 7.79 10.96
CA ILE A 220 12.88 7.23 9.99
C ILE A 220 14.16 8.02 10.16
N ASP A 221 14.78 7.86 11.33
CA ASP A 221 16.17 8.24 11.51
C ASP A 221 16.97 7.61 10.36
N ILE A 222 17.51 8.49 9.51
CA ILE A 222 18.54 8.26 8.49
C ILE A 222 19.53 9.41 8.67
#